data_AF-A0A519UY97-F1
#
_entry.id   AF-A0A519UY97-F1
#
_cell.length_a   1.000
_cell.length_b   1.000
_cell.length_c   1.000
_cell.angle_alpha   90.00
_cell.angle_beta   90.00
_cell.angle_gamma   90.00
#
_symmetry.space_group_name_H-M   'P 1'
#
loop_
_entity.id
_entity.type
_entity.pdbx_description
1 polymer ?
#
loop_
_entity_poly.entity_id
_entity_poly.type
_entity_poly.pdbx_seq_one_letter_code
_entity_poly.pdbx_strand_id
1 'polypeptide(L)'
;TATDPGQIPCPVCKLGILLKGSTAYGCSRFREDCQFRVPFEWGGKKLTDTQLRQLLRRGETGVIKGFVSAKTGKKYDAGLKVEEGRVVPVFQ
;
A
#
# COMPACT_ATOMS: atom_id res chain seq x y z
N THR A 1 -12.70 21.87 -9.07
CA THR A 1 -13.29 20.79 -9.89
C THR A 1 -13.47 19.57 -9.03
N ALA A 2 -14.62 18.91 -9.15
CA ALA A 2 -15.22 17.94 -8.24
C ALA A 2 -14.27 16.96 -7.55
N THR A 3 -14.34 16.93 -6.22
CA THR A 3 -13.77 15.90 -5.35
C THR A 3 -14.63 14.65 -5.47
N ASP A 4 -14.22 13.70 -6.30
CA ASP A 4 -14.80 12.35 -6.33
C ASP A 4 -14.52 11.64 -4.99
N PRO A 5 -15.53 11.21 -4.22
CA PRO A 5 -15.36 10.65 -2.87
C PRO A 5 -14.63 9.28 -2.84
N GLY A 6 -14.21 8.76 -4.00
CA GLY A 6 -13.48 7.51 -4.17
C GLY A 6 -11.97 7.66 -4.48
N GLN A 7 -11.46 8.87 -4.71
CA GLN A 7 -10.04 9.06 -5.01
C GLN A 7 -9.19 9.13 -3.75
N ILE A 8 -8.24 8.21 -3.61
CA ILE A 8 -7.27 8.24 -2.51
C ILE A 8 -6.03 9.00 -3.00
N PRO A 9 -5.66 10.14 -2.40
CA PRO A 9 -4.44 10.85 -2.78
C PRO A 9 -3.22 9.99 -2.43
N CYS A 10 -2.19 10.06 -3.27
CA CYS A 10 -0.96 9.33 -3.02
C CYS A 10 -0.22 9.92 -1.81
N PRO A 11 0.11 9.14 -0.77
CA PRO A 11 0.79 9.66 0.42
C PRO A 11 2.23 10.13 0.14
N VAL A 12 2.79 9.72 -1.01
CA VAL A 12 4.18 10.00 -1.41
C VAL A 12 4.27 11.33 -2.14
N CYS A 13 3.63 11.45 -3.30
CA CYS A 13 3.68 12.67 -4.09
C CYS A 13 2.61 13.69 -3.68
N LYS A 14 1.52 13.28 -3.03
CA LYS A 14 0.33 14.09 -2.66
C LYS A 14 -0.35 14.86 -3.80
N LEU A 15 0.21 14.78 -5.00
CA LEU A 15 -0.22 15.43 -6.24
C LEU A 15 -1.05 14.47 -7.09
N GLY A 16 -0.63 13.20 -7.14
CA GLY A 16 -1.31 12.14 -7.87
C GLY A 16 -2.34 11.41 -7.02
N ILE A 17 -3.31 10.83 -7.71
CA ILE A 17 -4.31 9.92 -7.14
C ILE A 17 -3.84 8.47 -7.22
N LEU A 18 -4.30 7.61 -6.32
CA LEU A 18 -4.11 6.17 -6.37
C LEU A 18 -5.21 5.52 -7.16
N LEU A 19 -4.80 4.77 -8.17
CA LEU A 19 -5.66 4.01 -9.06
C LEU A 19 -5.62 2.54 -8.69
N LYS A 20 -6.80 1.94 -8.55
CA LYS A 20 -6.93 0.49 -8.32
C LYS A 20 -6.68 -0.24 -9.65
N GLY A 21 -5.59 -0.99 -9.73
CA GLY A 21 -5.36 -1.96 -10.79
C GLY A 21 -5.96 -3.33 -10.47
N SER A 22 -5.63 -4.34 -11.27
CA SER A 22 -6.08 -5.72 -11.05
C SER A 22 -5.28 -6.46 -9.96
N THR A 23 -4.01 -6.08 -9.77
CA THR A 23 -3.07 -6.76 -8.87
C THR A 23 -2.39 -5.81 -7.87
N ALA A 24 -2.50 -4.50 -8.06
CA ALA A 24 -1.87 -3.48 -7.23
C ALA A 24 -2.59 -2.13 -7.35
N TYR A 25 -2.48 -1.29 -6.32
CA TYR A 25 -2.73 0.15 -6.40
C TYR A 25 -1.48 0.85 -6.95
N GLY A 26 -1.65 1.69 -7.96
CA GLY A 26 -0.57 2.49 -8.52
C GLY A 26 -0.89 3.98 -8.44
N CYS A 27 0.12 4.81 -8.18
CA CYS A 27 -0.05 6.25 -8.35
C CYS A 27 -0.31 6.56 -9.83
N SER A 28 -1.28 7.41 -10.14
CA SER A 28 -1.51 7.96 -11.49
C SER A 28 -0.26 8.60 -12.09
N ARG A 29 0.57 9.23 -11.26
CA ARG A 29 1.84 9.87 -11.65
C ARG A 29 3.04 8.93 -11.60
N PHE A 30 2.84 7.61 -11.63
CA PHE A 30 3.95 6.65 -11.61
C PHE A 30 4.90 6.75 -12.80
N ARG A 31 4.41 7.28 -13.93
CA ARG A 31 5.21 7.53 -15.13
C ARG A 31 5.92 8.89 -15.13
N GLU A 32 5.52 9.80 -14.24
CA GLU A 32 6.09 11.16 -14.20
C GLU A 32 7.19 11.28 -13.16
N ASP A 33 6.93 10.84 -11.91
CA ASP A 33 7.90 10.97 -10.81
C ASP A 33 7.59 10.09 -9.59
N CYS A 34 6.40 9.50 -9.50
CA CYS A 34 5.94 8.82 -8.28
C CYS A 34 5.88 7.31 -8.42
N GLN A 35 6.99 6.59 -8.25
CA GLN A 35 7.06 5.11 -8.35
C GLN A 35 6.30 4.34 -7.24
N PHE A 36 5.49 5.03 -6.44
CA PHE A 36 4.68 4.43 -5.40
C PHE A 36 3.64 3.46 -5.98
N ARG A 37 3.76 2.20 -5.58
CA ARG A 37 2.83 1.12 -5.86
C ARG A 37 2.63 0.26 -4.63
N VAL A 38 1.41 -0.21 -4.45
CA VAL A 38 1.04 -1.10 -3.35
C VAL A 38 0.45 -2.38 -3.95
N PRO A 39 1.16 -3.51 -3.91
CA PRO A 39 0.59 -4.77 -4.37
C PRO A 39 -0.57 -5.20 -3.47
N PHE A 40 -1.57 -5.88 -4.04
CA PHE A 40 -2.64 -6.47 -3.24
C PHE A 40 -2.17 -7.74 -2.51
N GLU A 41 -1.02 -8.27 -2.88
CA GLU A 41 -0.42 -9.42 -2.23
C GLU A 41 0.90 -9.00 -1.59
N TRP A 42 1.05 -9.32 -0.32
CA TRP A 42 2.26 -9.06 0.45
C TRP A 42 2.63 -10.30 1.24
N GLY A 43 3.89 -10.73 1.14
CA GLY A 43 4.38 -11.92 1.85
C GLY A 43 3.51 -13.16 1.58
N GLY A 44 3.11 -13.39 0.33
CA GLY A 44 2.26 -14.53 -0.06
C GLY A 44 0.82 -14.48 0.47
N LYS A 45 0.36 -13.32 0.96
CA LYS A 45 -1.00 -13.14 1.47
C LYS A 45 -1.67 -11.96 0.80
N LYS A 46 -2.93 -12.16 0.39
CA LYS A 46 -3.75 -11.11 -0.21
C LYS A 46 -4.28 -10.17 0.88
N LEU A 47 -3.90 -8.89 0.78
CA LEU A 47 -4.40 -7.80 1.60
C LEU A 47 -5.87 -7.55 1.29
N THR A 48 -6.65 -7.27 2.32
CA THR A 48 -8.07 -6.93 2.14
C THR A 48 -8.20 -5.50 1.63
N ASP A 49 -9.29 -5.20 0.91
CA ASP A 49 -9.55 -3.85 0.40
C ASP A 49 -9.60 -2.82 1.54
N THR A 50 -10.07 -3.22 2.73
CA THR A 50 -10.01 -2.39 3.95
C THR A 50 -8.58 -2.07 4.39
N GLN A 51 -7.67 -3.05 4.38
CA GLN A 51 -6.27 -2.82 4.75
C GLN A 51 -5.56 -1.93 3.74
N LEU A 52 -5.81 -2.16 2.45
CA LEU A 52 -5.29 -1.29 1.39
C LEU A 52 -5.83 0.13 1.53
N ARG A 53 -7.14 0.31 1.68
CA ARG A 53 -7.73 1.64 1.92
C ARG A 53 -7.13 2.31 3.16
N GLN A 54 -6.87 1.56 4.23
CA GLN A 54 -6.22 2.10 5.42
C GLN A 54 -4.78 2.55 5.13
N LEU A 55 -3.97 1.71 4.48
CA LEU A 55 -2.60 2.04 4.08
C LEU A 55 -2.57 3.30 3.21
N LEU A 56 -3.50 3.42 2.27
CA LEU A 56 -3.52 4.52 1.32
C LEU A 56 -4.06 5.81 1.95
N ARG A 57 -5.04 5.73 2.87
CA ARG A 57 -5.62 6.90 3.54
C ARG A 57 -4.78 7.40 4.72
N ARG A 58 -4.25 6.50 5.55
CA ARG A 58 -3.44 6.85 6.73
C ARG A 58 -1.94 6.85 6.44
N GLY A 59 -1.48 6.14 5.42
CA GLY A 59 -0.05 5.84 5.22
C GLY A 59 0.43 4.60 5.98
N GLU A 60 -0.47 3.93 6.73
CA GLU A 60 -0.15 2.76 7.55
C GLU A 60 -1.34 1.80 7.68
N THR A 61 -1.05 0.50 7.84
CA THR A 61 -2.03 -0.53 8.24
C THR A 61 -1.81 -0.95 9.68
N GLY A 62 -2.87 -1.51 10.28
CA GLY A 62 -2.71 -2.31 11.50
C GLY A 62 -1.87 -3.57 11.24
N VAL A 63 -1.54 -4.28 12.32
CA VAL A 63 -0.79 -5.54 12.27
C VAL A 63 -1.60 -6.59 11.51
N ILE A 64 -1.02 -7.10 10.42
CA ILE A 64 -1.60 -8.12 9.57
C ILE A 64 -0.90 -9.43 9.88
N LYS A 65 -1.69 -10.42 10.29
CA LYS A 65 -1.15 -11.70 10.70
C LYS A 65 -0.91 -12.63 9.54
N GLY A 66 0.16 -13.42 9.63
CA GLY A 66 0.46 -14.50 8.68
C GLY A 66 1.04 -14.03 7.34
N PHE A 67 1.85 -12.96 7.35
CA PHE A 67 2.76 -12.71 6.25
C PHE A 67 3.87 -13.75 6.22
N VAL A 68 4.34 -14.11 5.03
CA VAL A 68 5.45 -15.03 4.84
C VAL A 68 6.67 -14.26 4.39
N SER A 69 7.80 -14.47 5.08
CA SER A 69 9.05 -13.80 4.73
C SER A 69 9.64 -14.42 3.49
N ALA A 70 9.84 -13.63 2.43
CA ALA A 70 10.52 -14.09 1.24
C ALA A 70 11.98 -14.53 1.53
N LYS A 71 12.58 -14.01 2.61
CA LYS A 71 13.95 -14.37 3.02
C LYS A 71 14.04 -15.67 3.81
N THR A 72 13.08 -15.95 4.69
CA THR A 72 13.19 -17.06 5.66
C THR A 72 12.07 -18.10 5.54
N GLY A 73 11.04 -17.84 4.73
CA GLY A 73 9.84 -18.69 4.63
C GLY A 73 8.98 -18.74 5.90
N LYS A 74 9.37 -18.03 6.97
CA LYS A 74 8.63 -18.02 8.24
C LYS A 74 7.43 -17.08 8.17
N LYS A 75 6.36 -17.47 8.86
CA LYS A 75 5.19 -16.63 9.07
C LYS A 75 5.52 -15.58 10.14
N TYR A 76 5.14 -14.34 9.88
CA TYR A 76 5.29 -13.23 10.81
C TYR A 76 4.08 -12.30 10.71
N ASP A 77 3.90 -11.53 11.76
CA ASP A 77 2.85 -10.52 11.85
C ASP A 77 3.53 -9.15 11.77
N ALA A 78 3.06 -8.29 10.86
CA ALA A 78 3.58 -6.94 10.72
C ALA A 78 2.48 -6.00 10.23
N GLY A 79 2.55 -4.73 10.61
CA GLY A 79 1.87 -3.67 9.87
C GLY A 79 2.63 -3.32 8.60
N LEU A 80 1.99 -2.65 7.67
CA LEU A 80 2.63 -2.05 6.51
C LEU A 80 2.60 -0.54 6.71
N LYS A 81 3.71 0.14 6.45
CA LYS A 81 3.80 1.60 6.47
C LYS A 81 4.42 2.09 5.18
N VAL A 82 4.00 3.26 4.71
CA VAL A 82 4.63 3.95 3.61
C VAL A 82 5.74 4.83 4.18
N GLU A 83 6.98 4.51 3.83
CA GLU A 83 8.18 5.24 4.24
C GLU A 83 8.99 5.59 2.99
N GLU A 84 9.26 6.88 2.79
CA GLU A 84 10.04 7.40 1.63
C GLU A 84 9.62 6.84 0.26
N GLY A 85 8.31 6.67 0.05
CA GLY A 85 7.80 6.16 -1.23
C GLY A 85 7.85 4.64 -1.40
N ARG A 86 8.19 3.90 -0.35
CA ARG A 86 8.21 2.43 -0.34
C ARG A 86 7.31 1.90 0.76
N VAL A 87 6.69 0.75 0.51
CA VAL A 87 5.95 0.02 1.54
C VAL A 87 6.94 -0.80 2.33
N VAL A 88 7.07 -0.51 3.63
CA VAL A 88 7.94 -1.22 4.57
C VAL A 88 7.10 -1.97 5.60
N PRO A 89 7.48 -3.20 5.99
CA PRO A 89 6.83 -3.89 7.10
C PRO A 89 7.28 -3.25 8.42
N VAL A 90 6.33 -2.86 9.25
CA VAL A 90 6.56 -2.33 10.60
C VAL A 90 6.09 -3.37 11.63
N PHE A 91 6.97 -3.76 12.52
CA PHE A 91 6.65 -4.66 13.63
C PHE A 91 6.29 -3.77 14.82
N GLN A 92 5.03 -3.77 15.21
CA GLN A 92 4.54 -3.05 16.39
C GLN A 92 4.53 -3.98 17.59
#